data_AF-A0A7C0TW79-F1
#
_entry.id   AF-A0A7C0TW79-F1
#
_cell.length_a   1.000
_cell.length_b   1.000
_cell.length_c   1.000
_cell.angle_alpha   90.00
_cell.angle_beta   90.00
_cell.angle_gamma   90.00
#
_symmetry.space_group_name_H-M   'P 1'
#
loop_
_entity.id
_entity.type
_entity.pdbx_description
1 polymer ?
#
loop_
_entity_poly.entity_id
_entity_poly.type
_entity_poly.pdbx_seq_one_letter_code
_entity_poly.pdbx_strand_id
1 'polypeptide(L)'
;MRTVISTERTKMMWGAALLLLCLFAQAIGFARSASITFDEGPHLAIGYATLRTGDFRLQPIHIHPPLANEMAAAPLLLQTDLPDPRSIDGWEIASLSAVSDAIVWQYPHPRRMAFAARFPIIAMTLLLGALVYRWATDLFGPPAGLMALFLLTFDPNIIAHGSLVTTDMAVVVWGTAALFLTGRYLRLARRRYLGMAGLALGAALASKVSAISLIPPIGLLCLIGPRRYSWRRRLAGVVMGGILAGITLWAVYGFEVGFWHSLPFPIPAITHLKIYQALREHYQLGHPAFLLGQNGEHGWWYYFPVAFLLKTPLPTMILLGVAGIRAVRWGEDEWRSGETICRWGPMTIYPLLYLISSLFSSVNIGYRHLLPLLPFAYIAISQVVNWKWPPLGRLVLQTMLVWLLWGTVRLFPDYLAFFNALAGGAEGGYRYLVDSNLDWGQNLWQLRDWMDEQHVERVYYA
;
A
#
# COMPACT_ATOMS: atom_id res chain seq x y z
N MET A 1 -31.37 -16.56 23.16
CA MET A 1 -30.61 -16.75 21.89
C MET A 1 -30.30 -15.42 21.18
N ARG A 2 -31.28 -14.53 20.91
CA ARG A 2 -31.03 -13.20 20.30
C ARG A 2 -30.12 -12.28 21.14
N THR A 3 -30.25 -12.28 22.46
CA THR A 3 -29.43 -11.50 23.39
C THR A 3 -27.96 -11.93 23.39
N VAL A 4 -27.67 -13.23 23.46
CA VAL A 4 -26.30 -13.77 23.42
C VAL A 4 -25.59 -13.47 22.09
N ILE A 5 -26.30 -13.57 20.96
CA ILE A 5 -25.77 -13.23 19.63
C ILE A 5 -25.43 -11.73 19.53
N SER A 6 -26.20 -10.87 20.21
CA SER A 6 -25.91 -9.44 20.26
C SER A 6 -24.64 -9.13 21.07
N THR A 7 -24.42 -9.82 22.20
CA THR A 7 -23.26 -9.60 23.07
C THR A 7 -21.95 -10.00 22.39
N GLU A 8 -21.91 -11.15 21.71
CA GLU A 8 -20.72 -11.62 20.99
C GLU A 8 -20.36 -10.70 19.80
N ARG A 9 -21.36 -10.24 19.04
CA ARG A 9 -21.13 -9.27 17.97
C ARG A 9 -20.54 -7.97 18.52
N THR A 10 -21.03 -7.49 19.66
CA THR A 10 -20.52 -6.29 20.33
C THR A 10 -19.07 -6.48 20.79
N LYS A 11 -18.72 -7.62 21.40
CA LYS A 11 -17.33 -7.93 21.78
C LYS A 11 -16.37 -7.90 20.58
N MET A 12 -16.77 -8.51 19.46
CA MET A 12 -15.96 -8.51 18.23
C MET A 12 -15.75 -7.10 17.68
N MET A 13 -16.79 -6.26 17.75
CA MET A 13 -16.71 -4.86 17.33
C MET A 13 -15.74 -4.05 18.20
N TRP A 14 -15.79 -4.23 19.52
CA TRP A 14 -14.83 -3.59 20.44
C TRP A 14 -13.40 -4.09 20.22
N GLY A 15 -13.22 -5.40 19.97
CA GLY A 15 -11.91 -5.96 19.62
C GLY A 15 -11.33 -5.34 18.35
N ALA A 16 -12.15 -5.13 17.32
CA ALA A 16 -11.72 -4.49 16.09
C ALA A 16 -11.38 -3.01 16.31
N ALA A 17 -12.19 -2.28 17.09
CA ALA A 17 -11.92 -0.90 17.45
C ALA A 17 -10.61 -0.76 18.24
N LEU A 18 -10.36 -1.65 19.20
CA LEU A 18 -9.12 -1.68 19.98
C LEU A 18 -7.89 -1.91 19.09
N LEU A 19 -7.95 -2.88 18.17
CA LEU A 19 -6.84 -3.13 17.24
C LEU A 19 -6.57 -1.94 16.30
N LEU A 20 -7.62 -1.29 15.79
CA LEU A 20 -7.46 -0.06 14.99
C LEU A 20 -6.86 1.09 15.82
N LEU A 21 -7.24 1.22 17.10
CA LEU A 21 -6.62 2.20 18.00
C LEU A 21 -5.15 1.88 18.28
N CYS A 22 -4.80 0.60 18.45
CA CYS A 22 -3.40 0.17 18.57
C CYS A 22 -2.60 0.47 17.29
N LEU A 23 -3.17 0.21 16.11
CA LEU A 23 -2.54 0.56 14.83
C LEU A 23 -2.32 2.06 14.71
N PHE A 24 -3.34 2.87 15.04
CA PHE A 24 -3.25 4.32 15.06
C PHE A 24 -2.16 4.82 16.02
N ALA A 25 -2.11 4.29 17.24
CA ALA A 25 -1.14 4.68 18.25
C ALA A 25 0.31 4.38 17.81
N GLN A 26 0.56 3.19 17.25
CA GLN A 26 1.87 2.82 16.71
C GLN A 26 2.27 3.70 15.52
N ALA A 27 1.34 3.92 14.58
CA ALA A 27 1.59 4.73 13.38
C ALA A 27 1.84 6.21 13.72
N ILE A 28 1.06 6.80 14.61
CA ILE A 28 1.28 8.17 15.10
C ILE A 28 2.59 8.28 15.87
N GLY A 29 2.90 7.29 16.71
CA GLY A 29 4.15 7.27 17.45
C GLY A 29 5.36 7.29 16.52
N PHE A 30 5.37 6.42 15.50
CA PHE A 30 6.42 6.40 14.47
C PHE A 30 6.45 7.69 13.64
N ALA A 31 5.29 8.18 13.20
CA ALA A 31 5.20 9.42 12.41
C ALA A 31 5.72 10.65 13.15
N ARG A 32 5.73 10.66 14.49
CA ARG A 32 6.26 11.75 15.30
C ARG A 32 7.77 11.65 15.56
N SER A 33 8.33 10.45 15.55
CA SER A 33 9.75 10.22 15.78
C SER A 33 10.57 10.33 14.50
N ALA A 34 10.02 9.90 13.36
CA ALA A 34 10.75 9.84 12.10
C ALA A 34 10.88 11.21 11.41
N SER A 35 12.08 11.56 10.95
CA SER A 35 12.29 12.68 10.01
C SER A 35 11.65 12.43 8.65
N ILE A 36 11.50 13.50 7.87
CA ILE A 36 11.04 13.43 6.47
C ILE A 36 12.06 12.58 5.69
N THR A 37 11.60 11.51 5.04
CA THR A 37 12.45 10.66 4.20
C THR A 37 12.73 11.32 2.85
N PHE A 38 13.75 10.84 2.15
CA PHE A 38 14.11 11.38 0.82
C PHE A 38 12.94 11.36 -0.18
N ASP A 39 12.14 10.28 -0.19
CA ASP A 39 10.97 10.16 -1.08
C ASP A 39 9.80 11.08 -0.66
N GLU A 40 9.64 11.37 0.65
CA GLU A 40 8.52 12.17 1.13
C GLU A 40 8.56 13.61 0.60
N GLY A 41 9.74 14.22 0.47
CA GLY A 41 9.89 15.60 0.04
C GLY A 41 9.24 15.89 -1.32
N PRO A 42 9.64 15.20 -2.40
CA PRO A 42 9.02 15.35 -3.71
C PRO A 42 7.51 15.03 -3.72
N HIS A 43 7.06 14.00 -3.01
CA HIS A 43 5.63 13.67 -2.88
C HIS A 43 4.81 14.80 -2.22
N LEU A 44 5.36 15.44 -1.19
CA LEU A 44 4.73 16.56 -0.50
C LEU A 44 4.69 17.82 -1.37
N ALA A 45 5.85 18.18 -1.94
CA ALA A 45 6.00 19.38 -2.74
C ALA A 45 5.05 19.39 -3.93
N ILE A 46 4.97 18.27 -4.65
CA ILE A 46 4.09 18.15 -5.81
C ILE A 46 2.61 18.13 -5.44
N GLY A 47 2.24 17.45 -4.34
CA GLY A 47 0.87 17.43 -3.85
C GLY A 47 0.38 18.82 -3.46
N TYR A 48 1.21 19.55 -2.70
CA TYR A 48 0.92 20.93 -2.30
C TYR A 48 0.87 21.87 -3.51
N ALA A 49 1.83 21.75 -4.43
CA ALA A 49 1.86 22.56 -5.64
C ALA A 49 0.60 22.36 -6.49
N THR A 50 0.20 21.12 -6.70
CA THR A 50 -1.00 20.77 -7.48
C THR A 50 -2.26 21.35 -6.82
N LEU A 51 -2.41 21.18 -5.50
CA LEU A 51 -3.58 21.70 -4.77
C LEU A 51 -3.67 23.23 -4.76
N ARG A 52 -2.53 23.95 -4.71
CA ARG A 52 -2.50 25.41 -4.66
C ARG A 52 -2.70 26.06 -6.03
N THR A 53 -2.28 25.39 -7.09
CA THR A 53 -2.22 26.00 -8.44
C THR A 53 -3.24 25.40 -9.41
N GLY A 54 -3.69 24.17 -9.18
CA GLY A 54 -4.43 23.38 -10.16
C GLY A 54 -3.58 22.91 -11.35
N ASP A 55 -2.25 23.07 -11.29
CA ASP A 55 -1.33 22.78 -12.38
C ASP A 55 -0.62 21.43 -12.15
N PHE A 56 -0.72 20.53 -13.13
CA PHE A 56 -0.13 19.20 -13.07
C PHE A 56 1.25 19.08 -13.73
N ARG A 57 1.92 20.20 -14.09
CA ARG A 57 3.21 20.22 -14.81
C ARG A 57 4.32 19.38 -14.19
N LEU A 58 4.32 19.25 -12.86
CA LEU A 58 5.32 18.49 -12.11
C LEU A 58 5.04 16.97 -12.13
N GLN A 59 3.81 16.52 -12.43
CA GLN A 59 3.42 15.11 -12.27
C GLN A 59 4.18 14.17 -13.22
N PRO A 60 4.38 14.50 -14.51
CA PRO A 60 5.23 13.69 -15.39
C PRO A 60 6.69 13.64 -14.94
N ILE A 61 7.19 14.67 -14.24
CA ILE A 61 8.58 14.71 -13.73
C ILE A 61 8.74 13.78 -12.53
N HIS A 62 7.75 13.77 -11.63
CA HIS A 62 7.75 12.85 -10.47
C HIS A 62 7.34 11.42 -10.83
N ILE A 63 6.68 11.22 -11.97
CA ILE A 63 6.25 9.91 -12.49
C ILE A 63 5.20 9.24 -11.58
N HIS A 64 4.40 10.05 -10.88
CA HIS A 64 3.32 9.56 -10.02
C HIS A 64 1.98 10.23 -10.34
N PRO A 65 0.87 9.46 -10.35
CA PRO A 65 -0.46 10.03 -10.38
C PRO A 65 -0.75 10.90 -9.13
N PRO A 66 -1.61 11.92 -9.24
CA PRO A 66 -1.71 13.00 -8.27
C PRO A 66 -2.39 12.60 -6.95
N LEU A 67 -3.35 11.67 -6.94
CA LEU A 67 -4.29 11.51 -5.82
C LEU A 67 -3.60 11.26 -4.48
N ALA A 68 -2.60 10.37 -4.45
CA ALA A 68 -1.90 10.06 -3.21
C ALA A 68 -1.13 11.28 -2.66
N ASN A 69 -0.47 12.01 -3.56
CA ASN A 69 0.31 13.20 -3.22
C ASN A 69 -0.60 14.33 -2.73
N GLU A 70 -1.69 14.59 -3.44
CA GLU A 70 -2.69 15.59 -3.05
C GLU A 70 -3.33 15.25 -1.70
N MET A 71 -3.75 13.99 -1.49
CA MET A 71 -4.36 13.58 -0.23
C MET A 71 -3.38 13.75 0.94
N ALA A 72 -2.10 13.40 0.77
CA ALA A 72 -1.07 13.59 1.78
C ALA A 72 -0.79 15.07 2.05
N ALA A 73 -0.73 15.90 1.01
CA ALA A 73 -0.41 17.32 1.13
C ALA A 73 -1.62 18.19 1.52
N ALA A 74 -2.86 17.70 1.45
CA ALA A 74 -4.06 18.48 1.73
C ALA A 74 -4.04 19.22 3.09
N PRO A 75 -3.56 18.63 4.20
CA PRO A 75 -3.43 19.35 5.47
C PRO A 75 -2.48 20.55 5.43
N LEU A 76 -1.53 20.58 4.47
CA LEU A 76 -0.60 21.70 4.31
C LEU A 76 -1.28 22.97 3.79
N LEU A 77 -2.48 22.86 3.18
CA LEU A 77 -3.27 24.03 2.78
C LEU A 77 -3.71 24.89 3.98
N LEU A 78 -3.70 24.33 5.18
CA LEU A 78 -3.98 25.04 6.44
C LEU A 78 -2.75 25.78 6.99
N GLN A 79 -1.56 25.57 6.42
CA GLN A 79 -0.32 26.24 6.81
C GLN A 79 -0.15 27.50 5.95
N THR A 80 -0.14 28.67 6.59
CA THR A 80 -0.09 29.97 5.90
C THR A 80 1.32 30.46 5.61
N ASP A 81 2.35 29.76 6.08
CA ASP A 81 3.75 30.14 6.00
C ASP A 81 4.55 29.35 4.95
N LEU A 82 3.86 28.56 4.12
CA LEU A 82 4.44 27.93 2.94
C LEU A 82 4.43 28.91 1.76
N PRO A 83 5.48 28.93 0.93
CA PRO A 83 5.53 29.80 -0.24
C PRO A 83 4.43 29.46 -1.25
N ASP A 84 4.07 30.42 -2.11
CA ASP A 84 3.32 30.11 -3.31
C ASP A 84 4.24 29.36 -4.28
N PRO A 85 3.88 28.15 -4.76
CA PRO A 85 4.69 27.41 -5.72
C PRO A 85 5.08 28.23 -6.96
N ARG A 86 4.23 29.17 -7.38
CA ARG A 86 4.44 30.02 -8.56
C ARG A 86 5.53 31.08 -8.38
N SER A 87 5.92 31.39 -7.14
CA SER A 87 6.98 32.36 -6.85
C SER A 87 8.37 31.72 -6.70
N ILE A 88 8.49 30.40 -6.87
CA ILE A 88 9.75 29.67 -6.68
C ILE A 88 10.55 29.68 -7.99
N ASP A 89 11.82 30.09 -7.89
CA ASP A 89 12.79 30.00 -9.00
C ASP A 89 12.95 28.53 -9.42
N GLY A 90 12.41 28.19 -10.60
CA GLY A 90 12.35 26.81 -11.10
C GLY A 90 10.93 26.34 -11.43
N TRP A 91 9.89 27.08 -11.03
CA TRP A 91 8.49 26.76 -11.35
C TRP A 91 8.20 26.74 -12.86
N GLU A 92 8.71 27.72 -13.60
CA GLU A 92 8.47 27.86 -15.05
C GLU A 92 9.08 26.72 -15.87
N ILE A 93 10.18 26.14 -15.38
CA ILE A 93 10.85 24.99 -16.02
C ILE A 93 10.43 23.65 -15.41
N ALA A 94 9.40 23.63 -14.56
CA ALA A 94 8.92 22.43 -13.86
C ALA A 94 10.03 21.69 -13.07
N SER A 95 10.94 22.44 -12.43
CA SER A 95 12.02 21.86 -11.62
C SER A 95 11.48 21.33 -10.29
N LEU A 96 11.27 20.00 -10.23
CA LEU A 96 10.78 19.33 -9.02
C LEU A 96 11.77 19.48 -7.84
N SER A 97 13.08 19.47 -8.10
CA SER A 97 14.09 19.65 -7.05
C SER A 97 14.01 21.05 -6.43
N ALA A 98 13.93 22.11 -7.23
CA ALA A 98 13.83 23.48 -6.73
C ALA A 98 12.53 23.71 -5.94
N VAL A 99 11.41 23.19 -6.44
CA VAL A 99 10.11 23.28 -5.76
C VAL A 99 10.12 22.49 -4.45
N SER A 100 10.74 21.30 -4.43
CA SER A 100 10.87 20.49 -3.21
C SER A 100 11.79 21.14 -2.18
N ASP A 101 12.88 21.76 -2.62
CA ASP A 101 13.81 22.46 -1.75
C ASP A 101 13.15 23.63 -1.04
N ALA A 102 12.49 24.52 -1.79
CA ALA A 102 11.83 25.68 -1.23
C ALA A 102 10.62 25.35 -0.33
N ILE A 103 9.84 24.30 -0.67
CA ILE A 103 8.63 23.94 0.10
C ILE A 103 8.96 23.07 1.31
N VAL A 104 9.89 22.11 1.18
CA VAL A 104 10.11 21.06 2.18
C VAL A 104 11.42 21.25 2.91
N TRP A 105 12.55 21.34 2.18
CA TRP A 105 13.87 21.27 2.80
C TRP A 105 14.29 22.58 3.47
N GLN A 106 13.92 23.72 2.91
CA GLN A 106 14.16 25.04 3.50
C GLN A 106 13.09 25.46 4.52
N TYR A 107 12.05 24.63 4.72
CA TYR A 107 10.96 24.96 5.62
C TYR A 107 11.41 24.90 7.08
N PRO A 108 11.21 25.96 7.90
CA PRO A 108 11.74 26.03 9.26
C PRO A 108 11.07 25.06 10.25
N HIS A 109 9.95 24.44 9.89
CA HIS A 109 9.16 23.60 10.79
C HIS A 109 8.89 22.19 10.23
N PRO A 110 9.93 21.39 9.91
CA PRO A 110 9.80 20.10 9.22
C PRO A 110 8.97 19.09 10.03
N ARG A 111 9.05 19.11 11.37
CA ARG A 111 8.23 18.24 12.24
C ARG A 111 6.73 18.50 12.08
N ARG A 112 6.33 19.77 11.94
CA ARG A 112 4.93 20.16 11.75
C ARG A 112 4.43 19.70 10.39
N MET A 113 5.23 19.90 9.34
CA MET A 113 4.92 19.45 7.98
C MET A 113 4.77 17.93 7.92
N ALA A 114 5.78 17.19 8.40
CA ALA A 114 5.78 15.73 8.39
C ALA A 114 4.54 15.18 9.11
N PHE A 115 4.27 15.65 10.33
CA PHE A 115 3.14 15.16 11.11
C PHE A 115 1.78 15.42 10.43
N ALA A 116 1.58 16.63 9.92
CA ALA A 116 0.34 16.99 9.23
C ALA A 116 0.12 16.12 7.99
N ALA A 117 1.15 15.92 7.18
CA ALA A 117 1.02 15.23 5.91
C ALA A 117 1.01 13.69 6.00
N ARG A 118 1.48 13.13 7.12
CA ARG A 118 1.39 11.69 7.40
C ARG A 118 0.00 11.28 7.88
N PHE A 119 -0.80 12.20 8.43
CA PHE A 119 -2.13 11.88 8.96
C PHE A 119 -3.10 11.27 7.92
N PRO A 120 -3.20 11.79 6.68
CA PRO A 120 -3.96 11.14 5.61
C PRO A 120 -3.49 9.72 5.28
N ILE A 121 -2.17 9.46 5.30
CA ILE A 121 -1.62 8.12 5.05
C ILE A 121 -2.01 7.15 6.18
N ILE A 122 -1.89 7.59 7.44
CA ILE A 122 -2.34 6.80 8.60
C ILE A 122 -3.83 6.49 8.49
N ALA A 123 -4.65 7.46 8.06
CA ALA A 123 -6.07 7.25 7.83
C ALA A 123 -6.34 6.20 6.74
N MET A 124 -5.55 6.18 5.66
CA MET A 124 -5.61 5.12 4.63
C MET A 124 -5.23 3.75 5.20
N THR A 125 -4.21 3.68 6.07
CA THR A 125 -3.81 2.43 6.73
C THR A 125 -4.89 1.90 7.68
N LEU A 126 -5.56 2.78 8.43
CA LEU A 126 -6.72 2.39 9.24
C LEU A 126 -7.88 1.91 8.38
N LEU A 127 -8.16 2.58 7.26
CA LEU A 127 -9.17 2.16 6.29
C LEU A 127 -8.83 0.78 5.71
N LEU A 128 -7.56 0.53 5.37
CA LEU A 128 -7.09 -0.78 4.94
C LEU A 128 -7.34 -1.84 6.01
N GLY A 129 -7.01 -1.56 7.28
CA GLY A 129 -7.31 -2.44 8.42
C GLY A 129 -8.80 -2.78 8.52
N ALA A 130 -9.67 -1.78 8.41
CA ALA A 130 -11.12 -1.97 8.43
C ALA A 130 -11.63 -2.80 7.23
N LEU A 131 -11.06 -2.61 6.04
CA LEU A 131 -11.37 -3.38 4.84
C LEU A 131 -10.94 -4.83 4.98
N VAL A 132 -9.72 -5.09 5.47
CA VAL A 132 -9.18 -6.44 5.72
C VAL A 132 -10.03 -7.17 6.75
N TYR A 133 -10.33 -6.53 7.88
CA TYR A 133 -11.25 -7.07 8.90
C TYR A 133 -12.59 -7.46 8.28
N ARG A 134 -13.20 -6.55 7.50
CA ARG A 134 -14.50 -6.78 6.89
C ARG A 134 -14.46 -7.91 5.88
N TRP A 135 -13.42 -7.97 5.04
CA TRP A 135 -13.30 -8.98 4.01
C TRP A 135 -13.07 -10.37 4.60
N ALA A 136 -12.16 -10.50 5.57
CA ALA A 136 -11.97 -11.76 6.31
C ALA A 136 -13.26 -12.19 7.02
N THR A 137 -14.00 -11.24 7.64
CA THR A 137 -15.31 -11.53 8.25
C THR A 137 -16.33 -12.05 7.24
N ASP A 138 -16.38 -11.46 6.04
CA ASP A 138 -17.28 -11.86 4.96
C ASP A 138 -16.95 -13.26 4.38
N LEU A 139 -15.72 -13.74 4.53
CA LEU A 139 -15.28 -15.04 4.00
C LEU A 139 -15.31 -16.15 5.05
N PHE A 140 -14.94 -15.82 6.29
CA PHE A 140 -14.60 -16.77 7.35
C PHE A 140 -15.26 -16.45 8.71
N GLY A 141 -16.02 -15.36 8.82
CA GLY A 141 -16.71 -14.96 10.05
C GLY A 141 -15.89 -14.05 10.97
N PRO A 142 -16.52 -13.47 12.02
CA PRO A 142 -15.92 -12.39 12.82
C PRO A 142 -14.57 -12.70 13.50
N PRO A 143 -14.33 -13.91 14.05
CA PRO A 143 -13.03 -14.25 14.64
C PRO A 143 -11.88 -14.18 13.62
N ALA A 144 -12.13 -14.59 12.38
CA ALA A 144 -11.16 -14.46 11.29
C ALA A 144 -10.94 -12.99 10.91
N GLY A 145 -12.00 -12.18 10.93
CA GLY A 145 -11.88 -10.73 10.86
C GLY A 145 -10.86 -10.16 11.84
N LEU A 146 -11.01 -10.50 13.13
CA LEU A 146 -10.07 -10.05 14.17
C LEU A 146 -8.66 -10.58 13.96
N MET A 147 -8.51 -11.84 13.55
CA MET A 147 -7.19 -12.40 13.26
C MET A 147 -6.49 -11.67 12.10
N ALA A 148 -7.20 -11.41 10.99
CA ALA A 148 -6.63 -10.69 9.87
C ALA A 148 -6.20 -9.27 10.27
N LEU A 149 -7.04 -8.58 11.06
CA LEU A 149 -6.73 -7.25 11.58
C LEU A 149 -5.56 -7.27 12.58
N PHE A 150 -5.47 -8.30 13.43
CA PHE A 150 -4.35 -8.48 14.36
C PHE A 150 -3.03 -8.60 13.61
N LEU A 151 -2.97 -9.45 12.58
CA LEU A 151 -1.76 -9.63 11.76
C LEU A 151 -1.33 -8.31 11.10
N LEU A 152 -2.29 -7.55 10.57
CA LEU A 152 -2.04 -6.23 9.98
C LEU A 152 -1.57 -5.20 11.02
N THR A 153 -2.20 -5.20 12.20
CA THR A 153 -1.92 -4.25 13.30
C THR A 153 -0.52 -4.41 13.86
N PHE A 154 0.00 -5.64 13.84
CA PHE A 154 1.32 -5.99 14.35
C PHE A 154 2.28 -6.44 13.23
N ASP A 155 2.11 -5.90 12.02
CA ASP A 155 3.13 -6.02 10.97
C ASP A 155 3.98 -4.73 10.94
N PRO A 156 5.28 -4.81 11.24
CA PRO A 156 6.15 -3.62 11.29
C PRO A 156 6.27 -2.92 9.93
N ASN A 157 6.16 -3.64 8.81
CA ASN A 157 6.23 -3.03 7.48
C ASN A 157 4.94 -2.26 7.15
N ILE A 158 3.78 -2.74 7.61
CA ILE A 158 2.52 -1.99 7.49
C ILE A 158 2.57 -0.72 8.32
N ILE A 159 3.09 -0.78 9.54
CA ILE A 159 3.22 0.41 10.40
C ILE A 159 4.19 1.41 9.77
N ALA A 160 5.37 0.95 9.34
CA ALA A 160 6.38 1.81 8.73
C ALA A 160 5.87 2.50 7.47
N HIS A 161 5.48 1.73 6.44
CA HIS A 161 5.03 2.29 5.17
C HIS A 161 3.62 2.90 5.23
N GLY A 162 2.82 2.56 6.24
CA GLY A 162 1.52 3.17 6.53
C GLY A 162 1.59 4.50 7.29
N SER A 163 2.79 4.98 7.56
CA SER A 163 3.01 6.24 8.27
C SER A 163 3.88 7.23 7.52
N LEU A 164 4.44 6.85 6.36
CA LEU A 164 5.30 7.69 5.53
C LEU A 164 4.55 8.18 4.29
N VAL A 165 4.83 9.41 3.85
CA VAL A 165 4.21 10.01 2.67
C VAL A 165 4.78 9.42 1.38
N THR A 166 4.18 8.30 0.96
CA THR A 166 4.42 7.67 -0.34
C THR A 166 3.10 7.32 -1.02
N THR A 167 3.17 6.88 -2.27
CA THR A 167 1.99 6.40 -3.03
C THR A 167 1.60 4.95 -2.72
N ASP A 168 2.38 4.26 -1.87
CA ASP A 168 2.23 2.82 -1.64
C ASP A 168 0.92 2.49 -0.93
N MET A 169 0.66 3.14 0.20
CA MET A 169 -0.53 2.82 1.00
C MET A 169 -1.83 3.16 0.25
N ALA A 170 -1.81 4.22 -0.58
CA ALA A 170 -2.93 4.60 -1.42
C ALA A 170 -3.28 3.49 -2.43
N VAL A 171 -2.29 2.92 -3.13
CA VAL A 171 -2.58 1.80 -4.05
C VAL A 171 -3.04 0.54 -3.31
N VAL A 172 -2.51 0.26 -2.11
CA VAL A 172 -2.93 -0.90 -1.32
C VAL A 172 -4.37 -0.77 -0.87
N VAL A 173 -4.77 0.38 -0.32
CA VAL A 173 -6.14 0.59 0.17
C VAL A 173 -7.16 0.60 -0.97
N TRP A 174 -6.91 1.34 -2.05
CA TRP A 174 -7.84 1.43 -3.18
C TRP A 174 -7.88 0.14 -4.00
N GLY A 175 -6.75 -0.52 -4.20
CA GLY A 175 -6.68 -1.82 -4.86
C GLY A 175 -7.40 -2.93 -4.07
N THR A 176 -7.18 -2.98 -2.75
CA THR A 176 -7.89 -3.91 -1.85
C THR A 176 -9.40 -3.64 -1.86
N ALA A 177 -9.81 -2.36 -1.80
CA ALA A 177 -11.21 -1.98 -1.89
C ALA A 177 -11.84 -2.41 -3.23
N ALA A 178 -11.17 -2.17 -4.36
CA ALA A 178 -11.65 -2.53 -5.68
C ALA A 178 -11.85 -4.05 -5.83
N LEU A 179 -10.91 -4.87 -5.33
CA LEU A 179 -11.00 -6.34 -5.37
C LEU A 179 -12.04 -6.88 -4.37
N PHE A 180 -12.13 -6.31 -3.16
CA PHE A 180 -13.17 -6.65 -2.18
C PHE A 180 -14.57 -6.40 -2.73
N LEU A 181 -14.78 -5.23 -3.33
CA LEU A 181 -16.06 -4.83 -3.91
C LEU A 181 -16.40 -5.65 -5.15
N THR A 182 -15.41 -5.96 -5.99
CA THR A 182 -15.55 -6.94 -7.08
C THR A 182 -16.00 -8.29 -6.51
N GLY A 183 -15.36 -8.81 -5.45
CA GLY A 183 -15.77 -10.06 -4.81
C GLY A 183 -17.21 -10.04 -4.25
N ARG A 184 -17.66 -8.91 -3.70
CA ARG A 184 -19.07 -8.73 -3.31
C ARG A 184 -20.00 -8.65 -4.51
N TYR A 185 -19.58 -8.00 -5.61
CA TYR A 185 -20.33 -7.99 -6.86
C TYR A 185 -20.47 -9.42 -7.42
N LEU A 186 -19.43 -10.23 -7.46
CA LEU A 186 -19.52 -11.60 -7.97
C LEU A 186 -20.46 -12.48 -7.16
N ARG A 187 -20.42 -12.39 -5.82
CA ARG A 187 -21.25 -13.20 -4.91
C ARG A 187 -22.70 -12.73 -4.81
N LEU A 188 -22.91 -11.41 -4.72
CA LEU A 188 -24.24 -10.83 -4.43
C LEU A 188 -24.91 -10.26 -5.70
N ALA A 189 -24.12 -10.05 -6.75
CA ALA A 189 -24.52 -9.54 -8.06
C ALA A 189 -25.31 -8.23 -8.01
N ARG A 190 -25.03 -7.38 -7.01
CA ARG A 190 -25.64 -6.05 -6.88
C ARG A 190 -24.81 -5.02 -7.63
N ARG A 191 -25.42 -4.27 -8.55
CA ARG A 191 -24.74 -3.27 -9.41
C ARG A 191 -24.02 -2.17 -8.61
N ARG A 192 -24.50 -1.82 -7.42
CA ARG A 192 -23.82 -0.86 -6.53
C ARG A 192 -22.37 -1.25 -6.23
N TYR A 193 -22.08 -2.54 -6.06
CA TYR A 193 -20.73 -3.00 -5.77
C TYR A 193 -19.82 -2.92 -7.00
N LEU A 194 -20.36 -3.16 -8.19
CA LEU A 194 -19.65 -2.93 -9.45
C LEU A 194 -19.31 -1.44 -9.62
N GLY A 195 -20.28 -0.56 -9.34
CA GLY A 195 -20.06 0.88 -9.41
C GLY A 195 -18.98 1.34 -8.43
N MET A 196 -19.10 0.96 -7.16
CA MET A 196 -18.07 1.27 -6.15
C MET A 196 -16.71 0.65 -6.47
N ALA A 197 -16.66 -0.55 -7.06
CA ALA A 197 -15.41 -1.17 -7.50
C ALA A 197 -14.74 -0.36 -8.63
N GLY A 198 -15.54 0.15 -9.58
CA GLY A 198 -15.06 1.08 -10.62
C GLY A 198 -14.50 2.37 -10.03
N LEU A 199 -15.21 3.00 -9.08
CA LEU A 199 -14.71 4.18 -8.36
C LEU A 199 -13.39 3.90 -7.63
N ALA A 200 -13.31 2.79 -6.88
CA ALA A 200 -12.10 2.41 -6.17
C ALA A 200 -10.94 2.09 -7.13
N LEU A 201 -11.20 1.45 -8.27
CA LEU A 201 -10.19 1.21 -9.31
C LEU A 201 -9.69 2.53 -9.90
N GLY A 202 -10.58 3.48 -10.20
CA GLY A 202 -10.18 4.81 -10.67
C GLY A 202 -9.33 5.56 -9.66
N ALA A 203 -9.68 5.50 -8.36
CA ALA A 203 -8.86 6.06 -7.28
C ALA A 203 -7.48 5.37 -7.17
N ALA A 204 -7.41 4.05 -7.35
CA ALA A 204 -6.14 3.32 -7.38
C ALA A 204 -5.25 3.78 -8.55
N LEU A 205 -5.81 3.87 -9.77
CA LEU A 205 -5.13 4.37 -10.96
C LEU A 205 -4.65 5.82 -10.78
N ALA A 206 -5.46 6.65 -10.13
CA ALA A 206 -5.10 8.03 -9.81
C ALA A 206 -4.08 8.15 -8.67
N SER A 207 -3.74 7.07 -7.96
CA SER A 207 -2.79 7.06 -6.84
C SER A 207 -1.40 6.56 -7.20
N LYS A 208 -1.29 5.54 -8.07
CA LYS A 208 -0.01 4.93 -8.43
C LYS A 208 -0.05 4.26 -9.79
N VAL A 209 1.01 4.42 -10.58
CA VAL A 209 1.10 3.85 -11.94
C VAL A 209 0.93 2.32 -11.96
N SER A 210 1.44 1.64 -10.93
CA SER A 210 1.36 0.18 -10.80
C SER A 210 -0.07 -0.35 -10.59
N ALA A 211 -1.04 0.51 -10.26
CA ALA A 211 -2.44 0.14 -10.14
C ALA A 211 -3.04 -0.38 -11.47
N ILE A 212 -2.39 -0.13 -12.61
CA ILE A 212 -2.77 -0.71 -13.90
C ILE A 212 -2.84 -2.25 -13.85
N SER A 213 -2.04 -2.89 -12.99
CA SER A 213 -2.05 -4.33 -12.74
C SER A 213 -3.39 -4.87 -12.21
N LEU A 214 -4.26 -4.01 -11.66
CA LEU A 214 -5.59 -4.38 -11.19
C LEU A 214 -6.61 -4.57 -12.32
N ILE A 215 -6.38 -3.93 -13.49
CA ILE A 215 -7.36 -3.91 -14.59
C ILE A 215 -7.60 -5.33 -15.15
N PRO A 216 -6.56 -6.10 -15.55
CA PRO A 216 -6.78 -7.44 -16.10
C PRO A 216 -7.52 -8.40 -15.15
N PRO A 217 -7.14 -8.55 -13.86
CA PRO A 217 -7.84 -9.47 -12.96
C PRO A 217 -9.27 -9.03 -12.66
N ILE A 218 -9.54 -7.73 -12.43
CA ILE A 218 -10.91 -7.25 -12.20
C ILE A 218 -11.78 -7.45 -13.43
N GLY A 219 -11.27 -7.12 -14.62
CA GLY A 219 -11.95 -7.32 -15.89
C GLY A 219 -12.29 -8.80 -16.11
N LEU A 220 -11.30 -9.69 -15.97
CA LEU A 220 -11.48 -11.13 -16.10
C LEU A 220 -12.53 -11.67 -15.11
N LEU A 221 -12.43 -11.29 -13.84
CA LEU A 221 -13.39 -11.67 -12.79
C LEU A 221 -14.82 -11.25 -13.13
N CYS A 222 -15.01 -10.02 -13.62
CA CYS A 222 -16.31 -9.51 -14.05
C CYS A 222 -16.82 -10.11 -15.36
N LEU A 223 -15.95 -10.66 -16.22
CA LEU A 223 -16.36 -11.42 -17.41
C LEU A 223 -16.82 -12.83 -17.07
N ILE A 224 -16.16 -13.50 -16.12
CA ILE A 224 -16.47 -14.88 -15.73
C ILE A 224 -17.65 -14.98 -14.76
N GLY A 225 -17.94 -13.93 -14.00
CA GLY A 225 -19.07 -13.87 -13.06
C GLY A 225 -19.73 -12.49 -12.99
N PRO A 226 -20.93 -12.35 -12.40
CA PRO A 226 -21.74 -13.38 -11.77
C PRO A 226 -22.40 -14.33 -12.77
N ARG A 227 -22.45 -15.63 -12.47
CA ARG A 227 -22.96 -16.64 -13.41
C ARG A 227 -24.43 -16.45 -13.80
N ARG A 228 -25.24 -15.87 -12.91
CA ARG A 228 -26.65 -15.54 -13.17
C ARG A 228 -26.85 -14.52 -14.30
N TYR A 229 -25.81 -13.79 -14.70
CA TYR A 229 -25.88 -12.84 -15.80
C TYR A 229 -25.41 -13.49 -17.10
N SER A 230 -26.10 -13.17 -18.19
CA SER A 230 -25.65 -13.51 -19.54
C SER A 230 -24.31 -12.83 -19.87
N TRP A 231 -23.55 -13.39 -20.80
CA TRP A 231 -22.26 -12.84 -21.21
C TRP A 231 -22.36 -11.37 -21.64
N ARG A 232 -23.43 -10.98 -22.35
CA ARG A 232 -23.70 -9.58 -22.75
C ARG A 232 -23.81 -8.64 -21.55
N ARG A 233 -24.50 -9.07 -20.49
CA ARG A 233 -24.63 -8.29 -19.24
C ARG A 233 -23.31 -8.20 -18.47
N ARG A 234 -22.49 -9.25 -18.51
CA ARG A 234 -21.15 -9.25 -17.90
C ARG A 234 -20.21 -8.29 -18.64
N LEU A 235 -20.19 -8.35 -19.97
CA LEU A 235 -19.44 -7.41 -20.81
C LEU A 235 -19.87 -5.96 -20.56
N ALA A 236 -21.19 -5.69 -20.55
CA ALA A 236 -21.70 -4.36 -20.20
C ALA A 236 -21.28 -3.92 -18.78
N GLY A 237 -21.20 -4.86 -17.84
CA GLY A 237 -20.71 -4.59 -16.49
C GLY A 237 -19.22 -4.20 -16.46
N VAL A 238 -18.38 -4.90 -17.22
CA VAL A 238 -16.95 -4.57 -17.37
C VAL A 238 -16.79 -3.19 -17.99
N VAL A 239 -17.51 -2.90 -19.07
CA VAL A 239 -17.49 -1.59 -19.73
C VAL A 239 -17.94 -0.49 -18.77
N MET A 240 -19.06 -0.68 -18.07
CA MET A 240 -19.57 0.30 -17.10
C MET A 240 -18.60 0.52 -15.93
N GLY A 241 -18.01 -0.54 -15.40
CA GLY A 241 -16.98 -0.44 -14.36
C GLY A 241 -15.74 0.31 -14.85
N GLY A 242 -15.30 0.04 -16.08
CA GLY A 242 -14.20 0.74 -16.72
C GLY A 242 -14.49 2.22 -16.97
N ILE A 243 -15.71 2.57 -17.42
CA ILE A 243 -16.15 3.95 -17.58
C ILE A 243 -16.12 4.68 -16.24
N LEU A 244 -16.64 4.09 -15.17
CA LEU A 244 -16.61 4.72 -13.84
C LEU A 244 -15.18 4.90 -13.31
N ALA A 245 -14.30 3.92 -13.55
CA ALA A 245 -12.88 4.07 -13.22
C ALA A 245 -12.24 5.22 -14.01
N GLY A 246 -12.51 5.32 -15.32
CA GLY A 246 -12.04 6.40 -16.18
C GLY A 246 -12.57 7.77 -15.76
N ILE A 247 -13.86 7.89 -15.42
CA ILE A 247 -14.47 9.14 -14.93
C ILE A 247 -13.85 9.55 -13.60
N THR A 248 -13.63 8.60 -12.68
CA THR A 248 -13.00 8.89 -11.39
C THR A 248 -11.58 9.39 -11.57
N LEU A 249 -10.80 8.71 -12.42
CA LEU A 249 -9.46 9.15 -12.78
C LEU A 249 -9.49 10.57 -13.37
N TRP A 250 -10.36 10.81 -14.36
CA TRP A 250 -10.49 12.10 -15.03
C TRP A 250 -10.91 13.22 -14.07
N ALA A 251 -11.78 12.93 -13.10
CA ALA A 251 -12.20 13.87 -12.07
C ALA A 251 -11.04 14.28 -11.14
N VAL A 252 -10.13 13.37 -10.80
CA VAL A 252 -8.92 13.73 -10.02
C VAL A 252 -8.04 14.71 -10.78
N TYR A 253 -7.93 14.55 -12.11
CA TYR A 253 -7.24 15.51 -12.97
C TYR A 253 -8.05 16.78 -13.25
N GLY A 254 -9.09 17.10 -12.46
CA GLY A 254 -9.91 18.30 -12.66
C GLY A 254 -10.63 18.35 -14.00
N PHE A 255 -10.95 17.18 -14.58
CA PHE A 255 -11.46 17.04 -15.94
C PHE A 255 -10.53 17.60 -17.03
N GLU A 256 -9.21 17.56 -16.82
CA GLU A 256 -8.19 17.95 -17.80
C GLU A 256 -8.42 17.27 -19.16
N VAL A 257 -8.29 18.05 -20.24
CA VAL A 257 -8.36 17.58 -21.62
C VAL A 257 -7.18 18.18 -22.39
N GLY A 258 -6.49 17.38 -23.20
CA GLY A 258 -5.37 17.88 -23.98
C GLY A 258 -5.04 17.02 -25.19
N PHE A 259 -4.20 17.55 -26.07
CA PHE A 259 -3.81 16.85 -27.30
C PHE A 259 -2.61 15.93 -27.06
N TRP A 260 -2.75 14.70 -27.54
CA TRP A 260 -1.61 13.80 -27.69
C TRP A 260 -1.04 13.98 -29.09
N HIS A 261 0.29 14.06 -29.22
CA HIS A 261 0.97 14.42 -30.48
C HIS A 261 0.59 13.53 -31.70
N SER A 262 0.09 12.32 -31.45
CA SER A 262 -0.33 11.37 -32.50
C SER A 262 -1.84 11.34 -32.78
N LEU A 263 -2.67 12.10 -32.06
CA LEU A 263 -4.13 12.02 -32.18
C LEU A 263 -4.72 13.36 -32.65
N PRO A 264 -5.67 13.34 -33.63
CA PRO A 264 -6.29 14.57 -34.14
C PRO A 264 -7.39 15.12 -33.22
N PHE A 265 -7.68 14.44 -32.10
CA PHE A 265 -8.69 14.84 -31.14
C PHE A 265 -8.09 14.87 -29.73
N PRO A 266 -8.61 15.73 -28.84
CA PRO A 266 -8.10 15.81 -27.49
C PRO A 266 -8.59 14.62 -26.67
N ILE A 267 -7.79 14.23 -25.69
CA ILE A 267 -8.05 13.09 -24.80
C ILE A 267 -8.14 13.54 -23.34
N PRO A 268 -8.99 12.87 -22.54
CA PRO A 268 -9.12 13.17 -21.12
C PRO A 268 -7.88 12.75 -20.33
N ALA A 269 -7.57 13.48 -19.26
CA ALA A 269 -6.45 13.22 -18.36
C ALA A 269 -5.10 13.03 -19.09
N ILE A 270 -4.78 13.95 -20.00
CA ILE A 270 -3.56 13.91 -20.83
C ILE A 270 -2.29 13.78 -19.97
N THR A 271 -2.26 14.40 -18.79
CA THR A 271 -1.11 14.30 -17.88
C THR A 271 -0.91 12.87 -17.36
N HIS A 272 -1.98 12.08 -17.21
CA HIS A 272 -1.86 10.68 -16.85
C HIS A 272 -1.08 9.87 -17.89
N LEU A 273 -1.30 10.12 -19.18
CA LEU A 273 -0.54 9.46 -20.24
C LEU A 273 0.91 9.92 -20.30
N LYS A 274 1.18 11.21 -20.05
CA LYS A 274 2.54 11.75 -19.97
C LYS A 274 3.35 11.09 -18.85
N ILE A 275 2.72 10.76 -17.71
CA ILE A 275 3.36 9.99 -16.63
C ILE A 275 3.78 8.60 -17.12
N TYR A 276 2.94 7.89 -17.87
CA TYR A 276 3.30 6.57 -18.42
C TYR A 276 4.43 6.67 -19.45
N GLN A 277 4.46 7.74 -20.26
CA GLN A 277 5.57 7.99 -21.18
C GLN A 277 6.88 8.22 -20.41
N ALA A 278 6.87 9.13 -19.44
CA ALA A 278 8.03 9.42 -18.60
C ALA A 278 8.52 8.17 -17.85
N LEU A 279 7.60 7.34 -17.34
CA LEU A 279 7.95 6.06 -16.70
C LEU A 279 8.68 5.12 -17.66
N ARG A 280 8.23 5.03 -18.91
CA ARG A 280 8.85 4.16 -19.92
C ARG A 280 10.27 4.61 -20.25
N GLU A 281 10.49 5.92 -20.35
CA GLU A 281 11.80 6.53 -20.56
C GLU A 281 12.70 6.27 -19.34
N HIS A 282 12.16 6.41 -18.12
CA HIS A 282 12.87 6.18 -16.86
C HIS A 282 13.34 4.72 -16.69
N TYR A 283 12.50 3.73 -17.03
CA TYR A 283 12.89 2.32 -16.96
C TYR A 283 14.08 1.95 -17.87
N GLN A 284 14.38 2.73 -18.91
CA GLN A 284 15.51 2.48 -19.81
C GLN A 284 16.85 2.88 -19.20
N LEU A 285 16.85 3.73 -18.16
CA LEU A 285 18.06 4.25 -17.51
C LEU A 285 18.61 3.32 -16.41
N GLY A 286 17.88 2.24 -16.07
CA GLY A 286 18.24 1.36 -14.95
C GLY A 286 17.97 1.99 -13.58
N HIS A 287 18.16 1.20 -12.52
CA HIS A 287 17.99 1.66 -11.14
C HIS A 287 19.03 0.98 -10.23
N PRO A 288 19.87 1.76 -9.52
CA PRO A 288 20.74 1.22 -8.51
C PRO A 288 19.94 0.45 -7.46
N ALA A 289 20.37 -0.77 -7.17
CA ALA A 289 19.81 -1.62 -6.15
C ALA A 289 20.93 -2.37 -5.43
N PHE A 290 20.68 -2.73 -4.18
CA PHE A 290 21.59 -3.51 -3.36
C PHE A 290 20.90 -4.78 -2.87
N LEU A 291 21.58 -5.91 -3.01
CA LEU A 291 21.08 -7.22 -2.59
C LEU A 291 22.26 -8.13 -2.19
N LEU A 292 22.20 -8.70 -0.99
CA LEU A 292 23.17 -9.71 -0.50
C LEU A 292 24.64 -9.26 -0.64
N GLY A 293 24.95 -8.00 -0.33
CA GLY A 293 26.31 -7.46 -0.42
C GLY A 293 26.73 -7.01 -1.82
N GLN A 294 25.85 -7.07 -2.82
CA GLN A 294 26.14 -6.69 -4.20
C GLN A 294 25.33 -5.45 -4.59
N ASN A 295 25.97 -4.55 -5.34
CA ASN A 295 25.30 -3.45 -6.03
C ASN A 295 25.05 -3.85 -7.49
N GLY A 296 23.90 -3.47 -8.02
CA GLY A 296 23.53 -3.71 -9.41
C GLY A 296 22.70 -2.56 -9.96
N GLU A 297 22.87 -2.24 -11.24
CA GLU A 297 22.06 -1.24 -11.96
C GLU A 297 20.80 -1.85 -12.58
N HIS A 298 20.76 -3.19 -12.62
CA HIS A 298 19.67 -4.00 -13.15
C HIS A 298 19.22 -4.95 -12.03
N GLY A 299 17.93 -4.91 -11.68
CA GLY A 299 17.39 -5.71 -10.59
C GLY A 299 17.59 -7.23 -10.73
N TRP A 300 17.43 -7.94 -9.61
CA TRP A 300 17.46 -9.41 -9.54
C TRP A 300 16.04 -9.97 -9.47
N TRP A 301 15.77 -11.01 -10.28
CA TRP A 301 14.47 -11.70 -10.26
C TRP A 301 14.08 -12.25 -8.87
N TYR A 302 15.07 -12.56 -8.04
CA TYR A 302 14.90 -13.10 -6.70
C TYR A 302 14.96 -12.05 -5.58
N TYR A 303 15.06 -10.75 -5.92
CA TYR A 303 15.07 -9.66 -4.93
C TYR A 303 13.82 -9.69 -4.05
N PHE A 304 12.64 -9.70 -4.64
CA PHE A 304 11.38 -9.68 -3.88
C PHE A 304 11.13 -10.96 -3.07
N PRO A 305 11.42 -12.17 -3.58
CA PRO A 305 11.47 -13.36 -2.74
C PRO A 305 12.38 -13.21 -1.51
N VAL A 306 13.61 -12.71 -1.68
CA VAL A 306 14.53 -12.48 -0.56
C VAL A 306 13.99 -11.42 0.40
N ALA A 307 13.53 -10.28 -0.11
CA ALA A 307 12.91 -9.24 0.70
C ALA A 307 11.72 -9.77 1.48
N PHE A 308 10.85 -10.58 0.86
CA PHE A 308 9.74 -11.22 1.55
C PHE A 308 10.22 -12.11 2.70
N LEU A 309 11.22 -12.96 2.44
CA LEU A 309 11.77 -13.88 3.42
C LEU A 309 12.46 -13.19 4.60
N LEU A 310 13.06 -12.02 4.41
CA LEU A 310 13.85 -11.33 5.45
C LEU A 310 13.05 -10.24 6.18
N LYS A 311 12.12 -9.56 5.49
CA LYS A 311 11.34 -8.45 6.03
C LYS A 311 9.97 -8.87 6.57
N THR A 312 9.45 -10.05 6.24
CA THR A 312 8.17 -10.51 6.79
C THR A 312 8.38 -11.19 8.15
N PRO A 313 7.57 -10.91 9.18
CA PRO A 313 7.68 -11.60 10.46
C PRO A 313 7.56 -13.13 10.32
N LEU A 314 8.44 -13.88 10.99
CA LEU A 314 8.44 -15.35 10.95
C LEU A 314 7.10 -15.97 11.36
N PRO A 315 6.40 -15.50 12.43
CA PRO A 315 5.05 -15.98 12.73
C PRO A 315 4.09 -15.87 11.54
N THR A 316 4.10 -14.74 10.84
CA THR A 316 3.25 -14.49 9.68
C THR A 316 3.59 -15.45 8.53
N MET A 317 4.88 -15.66 8.23
CA MET A 317 5.32 -16.58 7.18
C MET A 317 4.95 -18.04 7.49
N ILE A 318 5.17 -18.50 8.72
CA ILE A 318 4.84 -19.86 9.16
C ILE A 318 3.32 -20.07 9.06
N LEU A 319 2.53 -19.13 9.58
CA LEU A 319 1.07 -19.21 9.51
C LEU A 319 0.56 -19.17 8.06
N LEU A 320 1.22 -18.41 7.18
CA LEU A 320 0.90 -18.39 5.75
C LEU A 320 1.16 -19.75 5.10
N GLY A 321 2.30 -20.38 5.39
CA GLY A 321 2.62 -21.72 4.91
C GLY A 321 1.60 -22.76 5.40
N VAL A 322 1.24 -22.71 6.68
CA VAL A 322 0.20 -23.56 7.28
C VAL A 322 -1.16 -23.37 6.61
N ALA A 323 -1.56 -22.11 6.35
CA ALA A 323 -2.78 -21.79 5.60
C ALA A 323 -2.75 -22.33 4.16
N GLY A 324 -1.60 -22.20 3.47
CA GLY A 324 -1.39 -22.67 2.10
C GLY A 324 -1.49 -24.19 1.95
N ILE A 325 -0.81 -24.96 2.82
CA ILE A 325 -0.85 -26.44 2.77
C ILE A 325 -2.29 -26.95 2.87
N ARG A 326 -3.10 -26.34 3.74
CA ARG A 326 -4.51 -26.75 3.90
C ARG A 326 -5.39 -26.31 2.73
N ALA A 327 -5.14 -25.14 2.15
CA ALA A 327 -5.86 -24.66 0.97
C ALA A 327 -5.65 -25.60 -0.25
N VAL A 328 -4.42 -26.12 -0.42
CA VAL A 328 -4.12 -27.13 -1.46
C VAL A 328 -4.85 -28.44 -1.19
N ARG A 329 -4.87 -28.91 0.08
CA ARG A 329 -5.55 -30.16 0.47
C ARG A 329 -7.08 -30.11 0.37
N TRP A 330 -7.68 -28.92 0.48
CA TRP A 330 -9.11 -28.72 0.20
C TRP A 330 -9.40 -28.56 -1.30
N GLY A 331 -8.37 -28.42 -2.15
CA GLY A 331 -8.50 -27.92 -3.51
C GLY A 331 -8.81 -28.94 -4.60
N GLU A 332 -8.79 -30.25 -4.32
CA GLU A 332 -8.87 -31.26 -5.39
C GLU A 332 -10.28 -31.46 -5.97
N ASP A 333 -11.35 -31.31 -5.17
CA ASP A 333 -12.74 -31.54 -5.64
C ASP A 333 -13.56 -30.25 -5.89
N GLU A 334 -13.24 -29.13 -5.22
CA GLU A 334 -14.13 -27.95 -5.16
C GLU A 334 -13.78 -26.80 -6.14
N TRP A 335 -12.55 -26.78 -6.69
CA TRP A 335 -12.08 -25.67 -7.56
C TRP A 335 -12.72 -25.64 -8.96
N ARG A 336 -13.45 -26.69 -9.33
CA ARG A 336 -14.07 -26.82 -10.66
C ARG A 336 -15.43 -26.11 -10.79
N SER A 337 -16.02 -25.68 -9.68
CA SER A 337 -17.25 -24.87 -9.70
C SER A 337 -16.90 -23.38 -9.90
N GLY A 338 -17.66 -22.65 -10.71
CA GLY A 338 -17.44 -21.19 -10.82
C GLY A 338 -18.11 -20.38 -9.72
N GLU A 339 -18.83 -21.02 -8.80
CA GLU A 339 -19.15 -20.39 -7.51
C GLU A 339 -17.87 -20.25 -6.67
N THR A 340 -16.99 -21.25 -6.74
CA THR A 340 -15.64 -21.24 -6.13
C THR A 340 -14.79 -20.11 -6.72
N ILE A 341 -14.76 -19.95 -8.04
CA ILE A 341 -14.02 -18.84 -8.69
C ILE A 341 -14.60 -17.47 -8.31
N CYS A 342 -15.93 -17.33 -8.24
CA CYS A 342 -16.54 -16.06 -7.81
C CYS A 342 -16.21 -15.70 -6.35
N ARG A 343 -15.97 -16.70 -5.49
CA ARG A 343 -15.62 -16.51 -4.08
C ARG A 343 -14.13 -16.26 -3.88
N TRP A 344 -13.28 -17.04 -4.52
CA TRP A 344 -11.83 -17.07 -4.28
C TRP A 344 -11.00 -16.34 -5.33
N GLY A 345 -11.53 -16.13 -6.54
CA GLY A 345 -10.81 -15.46 -7.62
C GLY A 345 -10.24 -14.09 -7.22
N PRO A 346 -10.99 -13.20 -6.54
CA PRO A 346 -10.44 -11.94 -6.05
C PRO A 346 -9.28 -12.11 -5.05
N MET A 347 -9.24 -13.24 -4.32
CA MET A 347 -8.20 -13.57 -3.33
C MET A 347 -6.97 -14.25 -3.94
N THR A 348 -7.05 -14.74 -5.18
CA THR A 348 -5.99 -15.56 -5.79
C THR A 348 -5.46 -14.97 -7.10
N ILE A 349 -6.33 -14.54 -8.01
CA ILE A 349 -5.92 -14.12 -9.36
C ILE A 349 -5.00 -12.89 -9.30
N TYR A 350 -5.40 -11.84 -8.60
CA TYR A 350 -4.55 -10.64 -8.50
C TYR A 350 -3.24 -10.92 -7.75
N PRO A 351 -3.24 -11.52 -6.53
CA PRO A 351 -1.99 -11.78 -5.82
C PRO A 351 -1.02 -12.67 -6.60
N LEU A 352 -1.51 -13.69 -7.32
CA LEU A 352 -0.66 -14.55 -8.14
C LEU A 352 -0.07 -13.80 -9.34
N LEU A 353 -0.89 -13.05 -10.08
CA LEU A 353 -0.41 -12.25 -11.21
C LEU A 353 0.60 -11.19 -10.76
N TYR A 354 0.34 -10.53 -9.63
CA TYR A 354 1.23 -9.51 -9.08
C TYR A 354 2.55 -10.12 -8.58
N LEU A 355 2.49 -11.27 -7.89
CA LEU A 355 3.68 -12.00 -7.46
C LEU A 355 4.55 -12.41 -8.66
N ILE A 356 3.93 -12.98 -9.71
CA ILE A 356 4.64 -13.34 -10.95
C ILE A 356 5.25 -12.09 -11.59
N SER A 357 4.49 -11.00 -11.70
CA SER A 357 4.99 -9.73 -12.26
C SER A 357 6.17 -9.17 -11.47
N SER A 358 6.22 -9.36 -10.15
CA SER A 358 7.32 -8.88 -9.32
C SER A 358 8.66 -9.55 -9.66
N LEU A 359 8.65 -10.80 -10.11
CA LEU A 359 9.85 -11.55 -10.51
C LEU A 359 10.52 -10.97 -11.77
N PHE A 360 9.78 -10.18 -12.55
CA PHE A 360 10.28 -9.55 -13.79
C PHE A 360 10.52 -8.05 -13.64
N SER A 361 10.38 -7.50 -12.44
CA SER A 361 10.60 -6.07 -12.20
C SER A 361 12.08 -5.76 -12.05
N SER A 362 12.57 -4.79 -12.82
CA SER A 362 13.93 -4.25 -12.72
C SER A 362 14.10 -3.22 -11.59
N VAL A 363 13.00 -2.75 -11.00
CA VAL A 363 12.99 -1.75 -9.93
C VAL A 363 12.96 -2.47 -8.59
N ASN A 364 14.13 -2.59 -7.96
CA ASN A 364 14.35 -3.39 -6.76
C ASN A 364 14.78 -2.51 -5.58
N ILE A 365 13.92 -1.54 -5.25
CA ILE A 365 14.19 -0.45 -4.30
C ILE A 365 13.26 -0.51 -3.09
N GLY A 366 12.99 -1.73 -2.57
CA GLY A 366 12.25 -1.87 -1.30
C GLY A 366 11.18 -2.96 -1.25
N TYR A 367 11.01 -3.53 -0.05
CA TYR A 367 9.88 -4.38 0.31
C TYR A 367 8.52 -3.70 0.10
N ARG A 368 8.46 -2.37 0.08
CA ARG A 368 7.25 -1.57 -0.15
C ARG A 368 6.45 -1.99 -1.39
N HIS A 369 7.11 -2.52 -2.42
CA HIS A 369 6.44 -3.01 -3.63
C HIS A 369 5.64 -4.30 -3.42
N LEU A 370 5.83 -5.01 -2.30
CA LEU A 370 5.07 -6.21 -1.92
C LEU A 370 3.87 -5.92 -1.03
N LEU A 371 3.71 -4.68 -0.54
CA LEU A 371 2.56 -4.28 0.29
C LEU A 371 1.20 -4.63 -0.33
N PRO A 372 0.97 -4.53 -1.67
CA PRO A 372 -0.29 -4.94 -2.28
C PRO A 372 -0.66 -6.42 -2.07
N LEU A 373 0.30 -7.29 -1.72
CA LEU A 373 0.05 -8.71 -1.45
C LEU A 373 -0.37 -8.98 0.01
N LEU A 374 0.02 -8.13 0.95
CA LEU A 374 -0.13 -8.39 2.38
C LEU A 374 -1.59 -8.50 2.86
N PRO A 375 -2.53 -7.66 2.40
CA PRO A 375 -3.95 -7.83 2.75
C PRO A 375 -4.46 -9.24 2.45
N PHE A 376 -4.05 -9.82 1.32
CA PHE A 376 -4.43 -11.16 0.90
C PHE A 376 -3.78 -12.23 1.78
N ALA A 377 -2.51 -12.05 2.14
CA ALA A 377 -1.83 -12.94 3.08
C ALA A 377 -2.53 -12.96 4.44
N TYR A 378 -2.88 -11.81 5.02
CA TYR A 378 -3.57 -11.73 6.31
C TYR A 378 -4.96 -12.39 6.27
N ILE A 379 -5.74 -12.11 5.22
CA ILE A 379 -7.05 -12.74 5.04
C ILE A 379 -6.90 -14.26 4.85
N ALA A 380 -5.92 -14.72 4.06
CA ALA A 380 -5.67 -16.14 3.86
C ALA A 380 -5.24 -16.85 5.15
N ILE A 381 -4.39 -16.23 5.97
CA ILE A 381 -4.00 -16.76 7.28
C ILE A 381 -5.20 -16.81 8.21
N SER A 382 -6.08 -15.80 8.17
CA SER A 382 -7.13 -15.65 9.18
C SER A 382 -8.07 -16.84 9.36
N GLN A 383 -8.22 -17.69 8.34
CA GLN A 383 -9.03 -18.90 8.41
C GLN A 383 -8.55 -19.91 9.48
N VAL A 384 -7.28 -19.84 9.91
CA VAL A 384 -6.69 -20.75 10.91
C VAL A 384 -7.43 -20.74 12.24
N VAL A 385 -8.10 -19.65 12.59
CA VAL A 385 -8.88 -19.55 13.84
C VAL A 385 -10.12 -20.44 13.86
N ASN A 386 -10.62 -20.81 12.68
CA ASN A 386 -11.81 -21.65 12.55
C ASN A 386 -11.46 -23.15 12.57
N TRP A 387 -10.18 -23.49 12.67
CA TRP A 387 -9.77 -24.89 12.65
C TRP A 387 -9.82 -25.50 14.05
N LYS A 388 -10.11 -26.81 14.09
CA LYS A 388 -10.07 -27.60 15.32
C LYS A 388 -8.64 -28.00 15.64
N TRP A 389 -7.95 -27.16 16.39
CA TRP A 389 -6.59 -27.42 16.85
C TRP A 389 -6.57 -28.33 18.09
N PRO A 390 -5.64 -29.31 18.20
CA PRO A 390 -5.35 -29.97 19.46
C PRO A 390 -4.77 -28.96 20.49
N PRO A 391 -4.73 -29.28 21.79
CA PRO A 391 -4.23 -28.36 22.83
C PRO A 391 -2.86 -27.76 22.52
N LEU A 392 -1.91 -28.60 22.07
CA LEU A 392 -0.58 -28.15 21.67
C LEU A 392 -0.62 -27.18 20.48
N GLY A 393 -1.46 -27.46 19.47
CA GLY A 393 -1.62 -26.58 18.30
C GLY A 393 -2.20 -25.20 18.66
N ARG A 394 -3.11 -25.14 19.64
CA ARG A 394 -3.62 -23.87 20.17
C ARG A 394 -2.53 -23.08 20.89
N LEU A 395 -1.74 -23.75 21.72
CA LEU A 395 -0.61 -23.13 22.41
C LEU A 395 0.40 -22.57 21.40
N VAL A 396 0.77 -23.34 20.38
CA VAL A 396 1.67 -22.89 19.30
C VAL A 396 1.10 -21.64 18.60
N LEU A 397 -0.18 -21.66 18.21
CA LEU A 397 -0.81 -20.49 17.59
C LEU A 397 -0.75 -19.26 18.50
N GLN A 398 -1.09 -19.40 19.78
CA GLN A 398 -1.03 -18.31 20.75
C GLN A 398 0.40 -17.78 20.91
N THR A 399 1.40 -18.66 21.01
CA THR A 399 2.81 -18.27 21.07
C THR A 399 3.24 -17.51 19.82
N MET A 400 2.81 -17.93 18.62
CA MET A 400 3.10 -17.20 17.37
C MET A 400 2.50 -15.79 17.38
N LEU A 401 1.27 -15.62 17.88
CA LEU A 401 0.64 -14.30 17.97
C LEU A 401 1.33 -13.40 18.99
N VAL A 402 1.70 -13.95 20.17
CA VAL A 402 2.46 -13.21 21.18
C VAL A 402 3.85 -12.83 20.65
N TRP A 403 4.50 -13.74 19.91
CA TRP A 403 5.79 -13.44 19.26
C TRP A 403 5.65 -12.31 18.24
N LEU A 404 4.60 -12.30 17.41
CA LEU A 404 4.36 -11.21 16.45
C LEU A 404 4.11 -9.87 17.18
N LEU A 405 3.24 -9.87 18.19
CA LEU A 405 2.91 -8.67 18.95
C LEU A 405 4.15 -8.11 19.66
N TRP A 406 4.83 -8.94 20.45
CA TRP A 406 6.02 -8.52 21.20
C TRP A 406 7.16 -8.12 20.25
N GLY A 407 7.35 -8.91 19.18
CA GLY A 407 8.34 -8.67 18.16
C GLY A 407 8.19 -7.32 17.46
N THR A 408 6.96 -6.84 17.32
CA THR A 408 6.64 -5.55 16.69
C THR A 408 6.68 -4.40 17.69
N VAL A 409 6.04 -4.55 18.87
CA VAL A 409 5.98 -3.48 19.87
C VAL A 409 7.38 -3.08 20.35
N ARG A 410 8.30 -4.04 20.52
CA ARG A 410 9.68 -3.75 20.94
C ARG A 410 10.52 -2.99 19.92
N LEU A 411 10.08 -2.92 18.66
CA LEU A 411 10.78 -2.17 17.62
C LEU A 411 10.45 -0.69 17.68
N PHE A 412 9.45 -0.27 18.44
CA PHE A 412 9.09 1.13 18.52
C PHE A 412 10.31 1.97 18.94
N PRO A 413 10.66 3.04 18.20
CA PRO A 413 9.97 3.58 17.02
C PRO A 413 10.49 3.07 15.66
N ASP A 414 11.58 2.33 15.58
CA ASP A 414 12.30 1.94 14.36
C ASP A 414 11.67 0.78 13.54
N TYR A 415 10.37 0.86 13.24
CA TYR A 415 9.66 -0.18 12.48
C TYR A 415 10.24 -0.42 11.08
N LEU A 416 10.75 0.63 10.40
CA LEU A 416 11.34 0.48 9.06
C LEU A 416 12.57 -0.41 9.08
N ALA A 417 13.36 -0.37 10.15
CA ALA A 417 14.56 -1.18 10.34
C ALA A 417 14.25 -2.65 10.70
N PHE A 418 12.96 -3.06 10.67
CA PHE A 418 12.62 -4.44 10.96
C PHE A 418 13.24 -5.41 9.97
N PHE A 419 13.98 -6.38 10.50
CA PHE A 419 14.37 -7.61 9.83
C PHE A 419 14.09 -8.77 10.77
N ASN A 420 13.66 -9.90 10.22
CA ASN A 420 13.37 -11.07 11.04
C ASN A 420 14.67 -11.81 11.44
N ALA A 421 14.53 -12.85 12.26
CA ALA A 421 15.69 -13.56 12.81
C ALA A 421 16.61 -14.22 11.76
N LEU A 422 16.11 -14.52 10.55
CA LEU A 422 16.94 -15.08 9.47
C LEU A 422 17.97 -14.07 8.93
N ALA A 423 17.68 -12.78 9.03
CA ALA A 423 18.60 -11.70 8.67
C ALA A 423 19.46 -11.24 9.86
N GLY A 424 19.39 -11.92 11.02
CA GLY A 424 20.08 -11.47 12.24
C GLY A 424 19.35 -10.35 12.99
N GLY A 425 18.06 -10.13 12.71
CA GLY A 425 17.30 -9.04 13.31
C GLY A 425 17.64 -7.67 12.71
N ALA A 426 17.15 -6.60 13.33
CA ALA A 426 17.35 -5.23 12.85
C ALA A 426 18.83 -4.85 12.67
N GLU A 427 19.72 -5.40 13.50
CA GLU A 427 21.17 -5.16 13.43
C GLU A 427 21.86 -5.86 12.27
N GLY A 428 21.29 -6.94 11.71
CA GLY A 428 21.92 -7.71 10.64
C GLY A 428 21.40 -7.41 9.23
N GLY A 429 20.25 -6.72 9.12
CA GLY A 429 19.53 -6.51 7.87
C GLY A 429 20.33 -5.81 6.76
N TYR A 430 21.17 -4.85 7.13
CA TYR A 430 21.99 -4.05 6.22
C TYR A 430 22.91 -4.87 5.31
N ARG A 431 23.25 -6.11 5.71
CA ARG A 431 24.08 -7.03 4.92
C ARG A 431 23.33 -7.58 3.70
N TYR A 432 22.00 -7.55 3.74
CA TYR A 432 21.13 -8.17 2.76
C TYR A 432 20.35 -7.17 1.94
N LEU A 433 19.80 -6.14 2.60
CA LEU A 433 18.96 -5.11 1.98
C LEU A 433 19.20 -3.75 2.67
N VAL A 434 19.24 -2.69 1.88
CA VAL A 434 19.36 -1.28 2.32
C VAL A 434 18.29 -0.43 1.63
N ASP A 435 18.48 0.89 1.55
CA ASP A 435 17.51 1.84 0.99
C ASP A 435 16.20 1.79 1.80
N SER A 436 15.04 1.96 1.17
CA SER A 436 13.72 1.93 1.80
C SER A 436 13.37 0.60 2.52
N ASN A 437 14.27 -0.39 2.55
CA ASN A 437 14.18 -1.55 3.44
C ASN A 437 14.74 -1.32 4.85
N LEU A 438 15.61 -0.34 5.06
CA LEU A 438 16.35 -0.14 6.30
C LEU A 438 16.40 1.33 6.71
N ASP A 439 16.97 2.17 5.84
CA ASP A 439 17.16 3.59 6.10
C ASP A 439 16.85 4.39 4.83
N TRP A 440 15.92 5.31 5.00
CA TRP A 440 15.39 6.20 3.97
C TRP A 440 15.56 7.67 4.38
N GLY A 441 16.38 7.94 5.39
CA GLY A 441 16.50 9.23 6.04
C GLY A 441 15.46 9.47 7.13
N GLN A 442 14.79 8.42 7.65
CA GLN A 442 13.78 8.56 8.71
C GLN A 442 14.38 8.85 10.08
N ASN A 443 15.69 8.67 10.28
CA ASN A 443 16.37 8.85 11.56
C ASN A 443 17.32 10.07 11.58
N LEU A 444 17.20 11.01 10.63
CA LEU A 444 18.07 12.19 10.54
C LEU A 444 17.92 13.14 11.73
N TRP A 445 16.74 13.22 12.36
CA TRP A 445 16.59 14.01 13.58
C TRP A 445 17.36 13.41 14.75
N GLN A 446 17.32 12.08 14.91
CA GLN A 446 18.05 11.33 15.92
C GLN A 446 19.56 11.39 15.66
N LEU A 447 19.98 11.34 14.39
CA LEU A 447 21.37 11.51 13.99
C LEU A 447 21.90 12.88 14.38
N ARG A 448 21.12 13.96 14.13
CA ARG A 448 21.47 15.31 14.59
C ARG A 448 21.60 15.35 16.11
N ASP A 449 20.61 14.83 16.84
CA ASP A 449 20.63 14.86 18.30
C ASP A 449 21.87 14.11 18.84
N TRP A 450 22.21 12.96 18.26
CA TRP A 450 23.43 12.22 18.57
C TRP A 450 24.71 12.99 18.21
N MET A 451 24.75 13.67 17.05
CA MET A 451 25.89 14.49 16.63
C MET A 451 26.12 15.65 17.61
N ASP A 452 25.06 16.32 18.06
CA ASP A 452 25.11 17.39 19.06
C ASP A 452 25.63 16.86 20.41
N GLU A 453 25.13 15.70 20.85
CA GLU A 453 25.54 15.04 22.10
C GLU A 453 27.01 14.54 22.07
N GLN A 454 27.48 14.06 20.93
CA GLN A 454 28.84 13.53 20.76
C GLN A 454 29.83 14.58 20.23
N HIS A 455 29.40 15.82 20.03
CA HIS A 455 30.19 16.90 19.42
C HIS A 455 30.80 16.51 18.06
N VAL A 456 30.05 15.76 17.25
CA VAL A 456 30.45 15.35 15.89
C VAL A 456 29.91 16.38 14.91
N GLU A 457 30.79 17.19 14.32
CA GLU A 457 30.37 18.24 13.37
C GLU A 457 29.96 17.71 11.99
N ARG A 458 30.53 16.58 11.57
CA ARG A 458 30.32 16.00 10.23
C ARG A 458 30.26 14.49 10.27
N VAL A 459 29.32 13.95 9.51
CA VAL A 459 29.20 12.53 9.21
C VAL A 459 29.12 12.35 7.71
N TYR A 460 29.70 11.26 7.20
CA TYR A 460 29.49 10.85 5.82
C TYR A 460 28.25 9.96 5.80
N TYR A 461 27.16 10.51 5.27
CA TYR A 461 25.91 9.78 5.07
C TYR A 461 25.96 9.17 3.67
N ALA A 462 25.82 7.84 3.59
CA ALA A 462 25.93 7.06 2.36
C ALA A 462 24.56 6.83 1.72
#